data_AF-A0AAV7QUW3-F1
#
_entry.id   AF-A0AAV7QUW3-F1
#
_cell.length_a   1.000
_cell.length_b   1.000
_cell.length_c   1.000
_cell.angle_alpha   90.00
_cell.angle_beta   90.00
_cell.angle_gamma   90.00
#
_symmetry.space_group_name_H-M   'P 1'
#
loop_
_entity.id
_entity.type
_entity.pdbx_description
1 polymer ?
#
loop_
_entity_poly.entity_id
_entity_poly.type
_entity_poly.pdbx_seq_one_letter_code
_entity_poly.pdbx_strand_id
1 'polypeptide(L)' 'ANATGGGGHIKLVAKAMKELTYESICFPDSIKMKGMESKEDVPNYFYRDDGSQVWNAV' A
#
# COMPACT_ATOMS: atom_id res chain seq x y z
N ALA A 1 -13.05 -6.01 20.46
CA ALA A 1 -13.24 -6.95 19.33
C ALA A 1 -13.16 -6.15 18.04
N ASN A 2 -12.39 -6.60 17.05
CA ASN A 2 -12.45 -6.01 15.71
C ASN A 2 -13.77 -6.45 15.04
N ALA A 3 -14.27 -5.65 14.10
CA ALA A 3 -15.56 -5.90 13.43
C ALA A 3 -15.58 -7.23 12.61
N THR A 4 -14.43 -7.88 12.44
CA THR A 4 -14.24 -9.09 11.63
C THR A 4 -13.85 -10.33 12.47
N GLY A 5 -14.22 -10.34 13.76
CA GLY A 5 -14.09 -11.51 14.64
C GLY A 5 -14.86 -12.75 14.14
N GLY A 6 -14.73 -13.88 14.85
CA GLY A 6 -15.47 -15.11 14.54
C GLY A 6 -15.13 -15.74 13.17
N GLY A 7 -13.91 -15.51 12.65
CA GLY A 7 -13.44 -16.03 11.36
C GLY A 7 -13.70 -15.11 10.16
N GLY A 8 -14.35 -13.95 10.34
CA GLY A 8 -14.57 -12.97 9.27
C GLY A 8 -13.26 -12.43 8.66
N HIS A 9 -12.23 -12.21 9.49
CA HIS A 9 -10.90 -11.78 9.05
C HIS A 9 -10.23 -12.79 8.10
N ILE A 10 -10.43 -14.09 8.29
CA ILE A 10 -9.90 -15.12 7.38
C ILE A 10 -10.51 -14.96 5.98
N LYS A 11 -11.83 -14.78 5.90
CA LYS A 11 -12.53 -14.55 4.63
C LYS A 11 -12.10 -13.24 3.97
N LEU A 12 -11.91 -12.18 4.75
CA LEU A 12 -11.46 -10.88 4.25
C LEU A 12 -10.06 -10.98 3.63
N VAL A 13 -9.10 -11.57 4.36
CA VAL A 13 -7.73 -11.76 3.87
C VAL A 13 -7.72 -12.65 2.63
N ALA A 14 -8.45 -13.78 2.65
CA ALA A 14 -8.55 -14.67 1.48
C ALA A 14 -9.14 -13.97 0.24
N LYS A 15 -10.03 -12.99 0.43
CA LYS A 15 -10.53 -12.16 -0.68
C LYS A 15 -9.44 -11.20 -1.18
N ALA A 16 -8.77 -10.46 -0.28
CA ALA A 16 -7.72 -9.51 -0.65
C ALA A 16 -6.56 -10.18 -1.41
N MET A 17 -6.17 -11.40 -1.01
CA MET A 17 -5.11 -12.15 -1.67
C MET A 17 -5.42 -12.52 -3.13
N LYS A 18 -6.69 -12.53 -3.54
CA LYS A 18 -7.06 -12.78 -4.95
C LYS A 18 -6.80 -11.57 -5.86
N GLU A 19 -6.73 -10.38 -5.29
CA GLU A 19 -6.51 -9.12 -6.00
C GLU A 19 -5.07 -8.62 -5.85
N LEU A 20 -4.27 -9.26 -4.97
CA LEU A 20 -2.89 -8.87 -4.71
C LEU A 20 -2.01 -9.15 -5.94
N THR A 21 -1.38 -8.10 -6.46
CA THR A 21 -0.43 -8.17 -7.58
C THR A 21 0.98 -7.82 -7.13
N TYR A 22 1.99 -8.14 -7.94
CA TYR A 22 3.38 -7.72 -7.70
C TYR A 22 3.50 -6.19 -7.61
N GLU A 23 2.80 -5.45 -8.47
CA GLU A 23 2.78 -3.98 -8.44
C GLU A 23 2.23 -3.42 -7.12
N SER A 24 1.34 -4.17 -6.46
CA SER A 24 0.79 -3.79 -5.15
C SER A 24 1.84 -3.82 -4.03
N ILE A 25 2.92 -4.59 -4.20
CA ILE A 25 4.01 -4.74 -3.23
C ILE A 25 5.31 -4.04 -3.67
N CYS A 26 5.45 -3.70 -4.96
CA CYS A 26 6.55 -2.88 -5.45
C CYS A 26 6.29 -1.42 -5.06
N PHE A 27 7.12 -0.85 -4.20
CA PHE A 27 6.79 0.42 -3.55
C PHE A 27 6.57 1.58 -4.54
N PRO A 28 7.50 1.88 -5.47
CA PRO A 28 7.31 2.98 -6.42
C PRO A 28 6.08 2.79 -7.32
N ASP A 29 5.87 1.56 -7.81
CA ASP A 29 4.73 1.23 -8.66
C ASP A 29 3.42 1.38 -7.89
N SER A 30 3.39 0.97 -6.61
CA SER A 30 2.20 1.10 -5.76
C SER A 30 1.84 2.56 -5.45
N ILE A 31 2.83 3.46 -5.33
CA ILE A 31 2.62 4.90 -5.16
C ILE A 31 2.02 5.48 -6.44
N LYS A 32 2.57 5.14 -7.60
CA LYS A 32 2.12 5.61 -8.90
C LYS A 32 0.73 5.08 -9.26
N MET A 33 0.46 3.81 -9.02
CA MET A 33 -0.86 3.19 -9.26
C MET A 33 -1.97 3.90 -8.47
N LYS A 34 -1.62 4.48 -7.32
CA LYS A 34 -2.53 5.24 -6.47
C LYS A 34 -2.60 6.74 -6.84
N GLY A 35 -1.83 7.19 -7.82
CA GLY A 35 -1.76 8.59 -8.24
C GLY A 35 -1.17 9.52 -7.18
N MET A 36 -0.27 9.00 -6.35
CA MET A 36 0.27 9.71 -5.18
C MET A 36 1.69 10.26 -5.38
N GLU A 37 2.25 10.13 -6.56
CA GLU A 37 3.64 10.48 -6.87
C GLU A 37 3.93 11.99 -6.82
N SER A 38 2.93 12.83 -7.12
CA SER A 38 3.08 14.28 -7.18
C SER A 38 3.25 14.89 -5.79
N LYS A 39 4.40 15.55 -5.55
CA LYS A 39 4.68 16.22 -4.27
C LYS A 39 3.99 17.56 -4.17
N GLU A 40 3.70 18.16 -5.31
CA GLU A 40 3.00 19.42 -5.47
C GLU A 40 1.50 19.24 -5.20
N ASP A 41 0.88 18.21 -5.78
CA ASP A 41 -0.56 17.93 -5.60
C ASP A 41 -0.85 17.30 -4.23
N VAL A 42 0.09 16.50 -3.71
CA VAL A 42 0.00 15.85 -2.39
C VAL A 42 1.24 16.18 -1.55
N PRO A 43 1.29 17.39 -0.97
CA PRO A 43 2.41 17.80 -0.13
C PRO A 43 2.38 17.07 1.22
N ASN A 44 3.55 17.01 1.88
CA ASN A 44 3.73 16.42 3.22
C ASN A 44 3.33 14.93 3.31
N TYR A 45 3.46 14.18 2.22
CA TYR A 45 3.22 12.73 2.24
C TYR A 45 4.48 11.98 2.67
N PHE A 46 4.79 12.02 3.97
CA PHE A 46 6.02 11.45 4.53
C PHE A 46 6.18 9.95 4.27
N TYR A 47 5.09 9.17 4.25
CA TYR A 47 5.15 7.75 3.90
C TYR A 47 5.68 7.52 2.48
N ARG A 48 5.25 8.31 1.49
CA ARG A 48 5.81 8.27 0.13
C ARG A 48 7.27 8.71 0.14
N ASP A 49 7.56 9.84 0.77
CA ASP A 49 8.86 10.50 0.66
C ASP A 49 9.97 9.72 1.38
N ASP A 50 9.72 9.25 2.59
CA ASP A 50 10.67 8.46 3.37
C ASP A 50 10.72 7.02 2.86
N GLY A 51 9.56 6.44 2.51
CA GLY A 51 9.51 5.10 1.92
C GLY A 51 10.28 5.01 0.60
N SER A 52 10.28 6.07 -0.22
CA SER A 52 11.08 6.11 -1.46
C SER A 52 12.58 6.16 -1.18
N GLN A 53 13.00 6.87 -0.12
CA GLN A 53 14.41 6.90 0.28
C GLN A 53 14.87 5.53 0.78
N VAL A 54 14.07 4.86 1.61
CA VAL A 54 14.36 3.50 2.09
C VAL A 54 14.42 2.53 0.92
N TRP A 55 13.45 2.59 -0.01
CA TRP A 55 13.42 1.73 -1.18
C TRP A 55 14.68 1.84 -2.04
N ASN A 56 15.13 3.08 -2.30
CA ASN A 56 16.32 3.33 -3.14
C ASN A 56 17.66 2.97 -2.45
N ALA A 57 17.64 2.74 -1.13
CA ALA A 57 18.84 2.38 -0.38
C ALA A 57 19.16 0.87 -0.41
N VAL A 58 18.22 0.05 -0.89
CA VAL A 58 18.33 -1.41 -1.03
C VAL A 58 18.52 -1.79 -2.49
#